data_AF-X1H8J4-F1
#
_entry.id   AF-X1H8J4-F1
#
_cell.length_a   1.000
_cell.length_b   1.000
_cell.length_c   1.000
_cell.angle_alpha   90.00
_cell.angle_beta   90.00
_cell.angle_gamma   90.00
#
_symmetry.space_group_name_H-M   'P 1'
#
loop_
_entity.id
_entity.type
_entity.pdbx_description
1 polymer ?
#
loop_
_entity_poly.entity_id
_entity_poly.type
_entity_poly.pdbx_seq_one_letter_code
_entity_poly.pdbx_strand_id
1 'polypeptide(L)'
;YCGQRASRLTIDHIVPRSQGGKHNWSNLVAACPACNHRKGGRTLEQAHMRLLCTPREPPSSAAYLYARHLNHNEDWIPFIVGW
;
A
#
# COMPACT_ATOMS: atom_id res chain seq x y z
N TYR A 1 8.82 0.59 -2.61
CA TYR A 1 10.19 0.98 -3.02
C TYR A 1 11.10 -0.22 -3.26
N CYS A 2 11.61 -0.91 -2.24
CA CYS A 2 12.60 -1.98 -2.40
C CYS A 2 12.03 -3.39 -2.68
N GLY A 3 10.73 -3.60 -2.48
CA GLY A 3 10.08 -4.90 -2.70
C GLY A 3 10.36 -5.95 -1.61
N GLN A 4 11.16 -5.60 -0.60
CA GLN A 4 11.45 -6.50 0.51
C GLN A 4 10.22 -6.70 1.40
N ARG A 5 10.02 -7.94 1.82
CA ARG A 5 9.10 -8.28 2.92
C ARG A 5 9.72 -7.79 4.22
N ALA A 6 8.95 -7.05 5.00
CA ALA A 6 9.38 -6.51 6.29
C ALA A 6 8.29 -6.74 7.33
N SER A 7 8.68 -7.09 8.56
CA SER A 7 7.75 -7.24 9.70
C SER A 7 7.16 -5.90 10.14
N ARG A 8 7.89 -4.80 9.91
CA ARG A 8 7.44 -3.44 10.19
C ARG A 8 7.44 -2.62 8.91
N LEU A 9 6.27 -2.12 8.54
CA LEU A 9 6.09 -1.19 7.43
C LEU A 9 5.62 0.16 7.97
N THR A 10 5.93 1.21 7.21
CA THR A 10 5.45 2.58 7.43
C THR A 10 4.61 3.01 6.24
N ILE A 11 3.71 3.96 6.48
CA ILE A 11 3.01 4.68 5.40
C ILE A 11 3.90 5.84 4.97
N ASP A 12 4.13 5.98 3.67
CA ASP A 12 4.86 7.09 3.08
C ASP A 12 4.01 7.78 2.00
N HIS A 13 4.19 9.09 1.87
CA HIS A 13 3.53 9.89 0.85
C HIS A 13 4.46 10.07 -0.35
N ILE A 14 4.03 9.70 -1.56
CA ILE A 14 4.81 9.83 -2.80
C ILE A 14 5.20 11.30 -3.02
N VAL A 15 4.22 12.19 -3.02
CA VAL A 15 4.40 13.63 -2.88
C VAL A 15 4.34 13.95 -1.37
N PRO A 16 5.42 14.49 -0.77
CA PRO A 16 5.46 14.83 0.65
C PRO A 16 4.34 15.80 1.06
N ARG A 17 3.83 15.66 2.30
CA ARG A 17 2.82 16.59 2.84
C ARG A 17 3.28 18.04 2.86
N SER A 18 4.55 18.28 3.17
CA SER A 18 5.18 19.61 3.14
C SER A 18 5.20 20.24 1.75
N GLN A 19 5.03 19.44 0.69
CA GLN A 19 4.95 19.88 -0.70
C GLN A 19 3.52 19.78 -1.26
N GLY A 20 2.49 19.75 -0.39
CA GLY A 20 1.09 19.71 -0.79
C GLY A 20 0.53 18.33 -1.13
N GLY A 21 1.28 17.25 -0.86
CA GLY A 21 0.83 15.89 -1.09
C GLY A 21 -0.40 15.51 -0.27
N LYS A 22 -1.44 15.02 -0.95
CA LYS A 22 -2.70 14.61 -0.31
C LYS A 22 -2.56 13.27 0.43
N HIS A 23 -3.34 13.06 1.47
CA HIS A 23 -3.43 11.77 2.16
C HIS A 23 -4.57 10.94 1.55
N ASN A 24 -4.29 10.28 0.44
CA ASN A 24 -5.26 9.46 -0.31
C ASN A 24 -4.57 8.27 -1.00
N TRP A 25 -5.38 7.31 -1.48
CA TRP A 25 -4.86 6.06 -2.05
C TRP A 25 -3.89 6.24 -3.21
N SER A 26 -4.01 7.29 -4.03
CA SER A 26 -3.09 7.53 -5.15
C SER A 26 -1.73 8.11 -4.73
N ASN A 27 -1.60 8.59 -3.49
CA ASN A 27 -0.37 9.20 -2.98
C ASN A 27 0.26 8.44 -1.82
N LEU A 28 -0.36 7.36 -1.33
CA LEU A 28 0.13 6.58 -0.19
C LEU A 28 0.71 5.24 -0.64
N VAL A 29 1.86 4.89 -0.07
CA VAL A 29 2.52 3.60 -0.30
C VAL A 29 3.03 3.00 1.00
N ALA A 30 3.11 1.66 1.04
CA ALA A 30 3.85 0.96 2.07
C ALA A 30 5.36 1.02 1.79
N ALA A 31 6.13 1.39 2.80
CA ALA A 31 7.58 1.48 2.73
C ALA A 31 8.23 0.80 3.94
N CYS A 32 9.39 0.17 3.76
CA CYS A 32 10.21 -0.22 4.91
C CYS A 32 10.83 1.04 5.55
N PRO A 33 11.19 1.00 6.85
CA PRO A 33 11.75 2.15 7.54
C PRO A 33 12.98 2.76 6.85
N ALA A 34 13.89 1.93 6.33
CA ALA A 34 15.09 2.38 5.63
C ALA A 34 14.76 3.14 4.34
N CYS A 35 13.82 2.65 3.53
CA CYS A 35 13.39 3.36 2.32
C CYS A 35 12.64 4.66 2.64
N ASN A 36 11.76 4.63 3.65
CA ASN A 36 11.02 5.82 4.06
C ASN A 36 11.96 6.92 4.57
N HIS A 37 12.92 6.55 5.42
CA HIS A 37 13.97 7.45 5.89
C HIS A 37 14.84 7.97 4.74
N ARG A 38 15.23 7.09 3.80
CA ARG A 38 15.96 7.48 2.59
C ARG A 38 15.17 8.50 1.77
N LYS A 39 13.85 8.35 1.59
CA LYS A 39 13.07 9.36 0.86
C LYS A 39 13.03 10.68 1.62
N GLY A 40 12.77 10.66 2.93
CA GLY A 40 13.02 11.78 3.83
C GLY A 40 12.30 13.07 3.42
N GLY A 41 11.03 13.00 3.00
CA GLY A 41 10.26 14.18 2.62
C GLY A 41 10.65 14.80 1.26
N ARG A 42 11.38 14.06 0.41
CA ARG A 42 11.66 14.40 -0.99
C ARG A 42 10.66 13.77 -1.95
N THR A 43 10.54 14.27 -3.17
CA THR A 43 9.83 13.56 -4.26
C THR A 43 10.62 12.32 -4.70
N LEU A 44 10.01 11.47 -5.53
CA LEU A 44 10.69 10.27 -6.06
C LEU A 44 11.92 10.64 -6.88
N GLU A 45 11.81 11.70 -7.69
CA GLU A 45 12.89 12.22 -8.55
C GLU A 45 14.05 12.72 -7.69
N GLN A 46 13.74 13.55 -6.68
CA GLN A 46 14.73 14.10 -5.75
C GLN A 46 15.46 13.03 -4.91
N ALA A 47 14.79 11.91 -4.59
CA ALA A 47 15.39 10.80 -3.86
C ALA A 47 16.04 9.74 -4.77
N HIS A 48 15.91 9.89 -6.10
CA HIS A 48 16.26 8.87 -7.09
C HIS A 48 15.64 7.50 -6.75
N MET A 49 14.36 7.53 -6.40
CA MET A 49 13.57 6.36 -6.04
C MET A 49 12.46 6.15 -7.06
N ARG A 50 11.98 4.91 -7.20
CA ARG A 50 10.89 4.57 -8.11
C ARG A 50 9.88 3.70 -7.39
N LEU A 51 8.63 3.77 -7.86
CA LEU A 51 7.58 2.87 -7.43
C LEU A 51 7.72 1.53 -8.14
N LEU A 52 7.42 0.45 -7.43
CA LEU A 52 7.34 -0.89 -8.02
C LEU A 52 5.95 -1.15 -8.60
N CYS A 53 4.94 -0.49 -8.05
CA CYS A 53 3.56 -0.52 -8.50
C CYS A 53 2.92 0.85 -8.28
N THR A 54 2.03 1.24 -9.18
CA THR A 54 1.21 2.43 -9.01
C THR A 54 0.19 2.18 -7.89
N PRO A 55 0.11 3.03 -6.87
CA PRO A 55 -0.85 2.84 -5.80
C PRO A 55 -2.26 3.14 -6.31
N ARG A 56 -3.21 2.35 -5.83
CA ARG A 56 -4.63 2.48 -6.13
C ARG A 56 -5.42 2.06 -4.92
N GLU A 57 -6.66 2.53 -4.86
CA GLU A 57 -7.60 2.08 -3.84
C GLU A 57 -7.82 0.57 -3.97
N PRO A 58 -7.73 -0.20 -2.88
CA PRO A 58 -8.11 -1.60 -2.89
C PRO A 58 -9.61 -1.76 -3.17
N PRO A 59 -10.04 -2.83 -3.86
CA PRO A 59 -11.45 -3.13 -4.00
C PRO A 59 -12.12 -3.30 -2.63
N SER A 60 -13.35 -2.78 -2.49
CA SER A 60 -14.17 -2.93 -1.29
C SER A 60 -15.01 -4.22 -1.27
N SER A 61 -14.94 -5.05 -2.32
CA SER A 61 -15.67 -6.31 -2.42
C SER A 61 -15.39 -7.22 -1.23
N ALA A 62 -16.40 -7.98 -0.79
CA ALA A 62 -16.24 -8.96 0.28
C ALA A 62 -15.13 -9.97 -0.06
N ALA A 63 -15.06 -10.40 -1.32
CA ALA A 63 -14.01 -11.30 -1.81
C ALA A 63 -12.60 -10.77 -1.52
N TYR A 64 -12.31 -9.50 -1.84
CA TYR A 64 -10.99 -8.91 -1.57
C TYR A 64 -10.68 -8.79 -0.08
N LEU A 65 -11.65 -8.34 0.73
CA LEU A 65 -11.46 -8.12 2.17
C LEU A 65 -11.24 -9.43 2.94
N TYR A 66 -11.98 -10.48 2.57
CA TYR A 66 -12.01 -11.74 3.31
C TYR A 66 -11.18 -12.86 2.68
N ALA A 67 -10.54 -12.65 1.52
CA ALA A 67 -9.76 -13.67 0.79
C ALA A 67 -8.81 -14.47 1.69
N ARG A 68 -8.07 -13.80 2.59
CA ARG A 68 -7.11 -14.44 3.49
C ARG A 68 -7.73 -15.37 4.55
N HIS A 69 -9.03 -15.22 4.84
CA HIS A 69 -9.75 -16.01 5.83
C HIS A 69 -10.40 -17.26 5.22
N LEU A 70 -10.60 -17.27 3.89
CA LEU A 70 -11.25 -18.37 3.17
C LEU A 70 -10.46 -19.68 3.21
N ASN A 71 -9.13 -19.62 3.33
CA ASN A 71 -8.27 -20.81 3.40
C ASN A 71 -8.64 -21.80 4.54
N HIS A 72 -9.35 -21.33 5.56
CA HIS A 72 -9.81 -22.16 6.69
C HIS A 72 -11.34 -22.15 6.85
N ASN A 73 -12.07 -21.47 5.96
CA ASN A 73 -13.50 -21.20 6.08
C ASN A 73 -14.17 -21.28 4.70
N GLU A 74 -13.89 -22.33 3.94
CA GLU A 74 -14.38 -22.49 2.56
C GLU A 74 -15.92 -22.51 2.49
N ASP A 75 -16.60 -22.99 3.53
CA ASP A 75 -18.07 -22.98 3.64
C ASP A 75 -18.67 -21.57 3.58
N TRP A 76 -17.86 -20.52 3.78
CA TRP A 76 -18.28 -19.12 3.70
C TRP A 76 -18.23 -18.54 2.28
N ILE A 77 -17.60 -19.25 1.33
CA ILE A 77 -17.47 -18.79 -0.06
C ILE A 77 -18.82 -18.38 -0.68
N PRO A 78 -19.92 -19.15 -0.55
CA PRO A 78 -21.21 -18.77 -1.14
C PRO A 78 -21.79 -17.46 -0.60
N PHE A 79 -21.37 -17.02 0.59
CA PHE A 79 -21.84 -15.78 1.22
C PHE A 79 -20.92 -14.58 0.92
N ILE A 80 -19.74 -14.83 0.36
CA ILE A 80 -18.73 -13.81 0.03
C ILE A 80 -18.71 -13.53 -1.48
N VAL A 81 -18.98 -14.54 -2.31
CA VAL A 81 -19.03 -14.39 -3.76
C VAL A 81 -20.33 -13.69 -4.16
N GLY A 82 -20.22 -12.54 -4.82
CA GLY A 82 -21.37 -11.77 -5.33
C GLY A 82 -21.76 -10.53 -4.51
N TRP A 83 -21.05 -10.26 -3.41
CA TRP A 83 -21.15 -9.04 -2.59
C TRP A 83 -20.05 -8.02 -2.92
#